data_AF-A0A535J1Q6-F1
#
_entry.id   AF-A0A535J1Q6-F1
#
_cell.length_a   1.000
_cell.length_b   1.000
_cell.length_c   1.000
_cell.angle_alpha   90.00
_cell.angle_beta   90.00
_cell.angle_gamma   90.00
#
_symmetry.space_group_name_H-M   'P 1'
#
loop_
_entity.id
_entity.type
_entity.pdbx_description
1 polymer ?
#
loop_
_entity_poly.entity_id
_entity_poly.type
_entity_poly.pdbx_seq_one_letter_code
_entity_poly.pdbx_strand_id
1 'polypeptide(L)'
;MLPHEMLQSQTQIERSLLSRTMGWLALSLALTVGGVYLYGSGAVPQNIPWILYFILAIGLIFGIQAAATRNHTLAAGLLGVFSVVEGLFIAPVIYLYLQVNPDAVGQALLGTVGIFMVAAAVVYLTSINMAAWGKYLLGALLIGILASLATLIFRLPISQLAISAFLGIVFVGLTFFDFWRVKAQRAGDNNSLLLALSLYLDFINLFLILLRIFGGRRN
;
A
#
# COMPACT_ATOMS: atom_id res chain seq x y z
N MET A 1 12.07 36.95 -5.40
CA MET A 1 10.93 36.86 -4.44
C MET A 1 9.72 36.46 -5.24
N LEU A 2 9.16 35.27 -5.03
CA LEU A 2 7.91 34.86 -5.69
C LEU A 2 6.76 35.68 -5.06
N PRO A 3 5.90 36.38 -5.82
CA PRO A 3 4.75 37.09 -5.28
C PRO A 3 3.89 36.19 -4.37
N HIS A 4 3.45 36.74 -3.23
CA HIS A 4 2.73 36.02 -2.17
C HIS A 4 1.50 35.23 -2.66
N GLU A 5 0.87 35.67 -3.76
CA GLU A 5 -0.25 35.00 -4.42
C GLU A 5 0.13 33.62 -4.99
N MET A 6 1.35 33.45 -5.51
CA MET A 6 1.78 32.16 -6.08
C MET A 6 2.03 31.11 -4.99
N LEU A 7 2.54 31.53 -3.82
CA LEU A 7 2.76 30.62 -2.68
C LEU A 7 1.43 30.11 -2.10
N GLN A 8 0.41 30.98 -2.04
CA GLN A 8 -0.94 30.61 -1.62
C GLN A 8 -1.59 29.62 -2.60
N SER A 9 -1.43 29.83 -3.91
CA SER A 9 -1.95 28.91 -4.92
C SER A 9 -1.34 27.51 -4.82
N GLN A 10 -0.02 27.40 -4.62
CA GLN A 10 0.67 26.12 -4.49
C GLN A 10 0.22 25.37 -3.23
N THR A 11 0.11 26.08 -2.11
CA THR A 11 -0.35 25.50 -0.84
C THR A 11 -1.79 24.97 -0.96
N GLN A 12 -2.67 25.68 -1.67
CA GLN A 12 -4.04 25.20 -1.93
C GLN A 12 -4.08 23.96 -2.82
N ILE A 13 -3.25 23.92 -3.86
CA ILE A 13 -3.14 22.78 -4.77
C ILE A 13 -2.64 21.54 -4.03
N GLU A 14 -1.58 21.66 -3.23
CA GLU A 14 -1.05 20.58 -2.39
C GLU A 14 -2.11 20.00 -1.44
N ARG A 15 -2.85 20.87 -0.74
CA ARG A 15 -3.92 20.44 0.18
C ARG A 15 -5.05 19.70 -0.56
N SER A 16 -5.44 20.21 -1.73
CA SER A 16 -6.47 19.59 -2.57
C SER A 16 -6.03 18.23 -3.13
N LEU A 17 -4.74 18.07 -3.43
CA LEU A 17 -4.18 16.83 -3.94
C LEU A 17 -4.09 15.78 -2.84
N LEU A 18 -3.62 16.17 -1.65
CA LEU A 18 -3.58 15.31 -0.47
C LEU A 18 -4.98 14.79 -0.14
N SER A 19 -5.98 15.67 -0.03
CA SER A 19 -7.34 15.27 0.33
C SER A 19 -7.97 14.31 -0.69
N ARG A 20 -7.77 14.57 -1.99
CA ARG A 20 -8.22 13.66 -3.06
C ARG A 20 -7.54 12.31 -2.99
N THR A 21 -6.22 12.30 -2.80
CA THR A 21 -5.42 11.07 -2.69
C THR A 21 -5.85 10.24 -1.49
N MET A 22 -6.04 10.88 -0.34
CA MET A 22 -6.54 10.22 0.88
C MET A 22 -7.97 9.71 0.72
N GLY A 23 -8.83 10.44 0.00
CA GLY A 23 -10.18 9.98 -0.33
C GLY A 23 -10.19 8.69 -1.15
N TRP A 24 -9.35 8.62 -2.19
CA TRP A 24 -9.17 7.39 -2.98
C TRP A 24 -8.57 6.24 -2.17
N LEU A 25 -7.58 6.52 -1.32
CA LEU A 25 -7.00 5.53 -0.42
C LEU A 25 -8.06 4.96 0.53
N ALA A 26 -8.82 5.82 1.21
CA ALA A 26 -9.86 5.42 2.15
C ALA A 26 -10.96 4.59 1.47
N LEU A 27 -11.40 5.01 0.27
CA LEU A 27 -12.36 4.24 -0.53
C LEU A 27 -11.81 2.86 -0.89
N SER A 28 -10.57 2.79 -1.35
CA SER A 28 -9.91 1.54 -1.73
C SER A 28 -9.80 0.58 -0.53
N LEU A 29 -9.41 1.09 0.64
CA LEU A 29 -9.37 0.30 1.88
C LEU A 29 -10.75 -0.19 2.30
N ALA A 30 -11.79 0.65 2.20
CA ALA A 30 -13.17 0.24 2.50
C ALA A 30 -13.66 -0.87 1.54
N LEU A 31 -13.36 -0.75 0.25
CA LEU A 31 -13.68 -1.79 -0.74
C LEU A 31 -12.89 -3.08 -0.49
N THR A 32 -11.66 -2.98 -0.01
CA THR A 32 -10.83 -4.13 0.39
C THR A 32 -11.47 -4.88 1.55
N VAL A 33 -11.96 -4.16 2.57
CA VAL A 33 -12.74 -4.77 3.67
C VAL A 33 -14.00 -5.45 3.13
N GLY A 34 -14.67 -4.83 2.15
CA GLY A 34 -15.78 -5.46 1.42
C GLY A 34 -15.38 -6.78 0.76
N GLY A 35 -14.23 -6.82 0.07
CA GLY A 35 -13.68 -8.05 -0.51
C GLY A 35 -13.41 -9.14 0.53
N VAL A 36 -12.81 -8.77 1.67
CA VAL A 36 -12.56 -9.71 2.78
C VAL A 36 -13.87 -10.27 3.34
N TYR A 37 -14.90 -9.42 3.50
CA TYR A 37 -16.22 -9.85 3.94
C TYR A 37 -16.90 -10.79 2.94
N LEU A 38 -16.81 -10.50 1.64
CA LEU A 38 -17.36 -11.35 0.58
C LEU A 38 -16.74 -12.76 0.62
N TYR A 39 -15.42 -12.86 0.82
CA TYR A 39 -14.74 -14.14 1.01
C TYR A 39 -15.28 -14.91 2.22
N GLY A 40 -15.43 -14.24 3.36
CA GLY A 40 -15.91 -14.83 4.62
C GLY A 40 -17.38 -15.24 4.59
N SER A 41 -18.21 -14.51 3.83
CA SER A 41 -19.64 -14.81 3.68
C SER A 41 -19.92 -16.06 2.83
N GLY A 42 -18.92 -16.57 2.10
CA GLY A 42 -19.10 -17.67 1.15
C GLY A 42 -19.76 -17.24 -0.18
N ALA A 43 -19.95 -15.94 -0.42
CA ALA A 43 -20.47 -15.42 -1.67
C ALA A 43 -19.53 -15.64 -2.88
N VAL A 44 -18.25 -15.89 -2.62
CA VAL A 44 -17.23 -16.18 -3.62
C VAL A 44 -16.65 -17.58 -3.39
N PRO A 45 -16.40 -18.38 -4.45
CA PRO A 45 -15.77 -19.68 -4.31
C PRO A 45 -14.39 -19.60 -3.64
N GLN A 46 -14.18 -20.36 -2.57
CA GLN A 46 -12.93 -20.35 -1.79
C GLN A 46 -11.83 -21.23 -2.40
N ASN A 47 -12.15 -22.03 -3.42
CA ASN A 47 -11.20 -22.90 -4.12
C ASN A 47 -10.43 -22.20 -5.24
N ILE A 48 -10.56 -20.88 -5.39
CA ILE A 48 -9.83 -20.10 -6.38
C ILE A 48 -8.35 -20.04 -5.98
N PRO A 49 -7.42 -20.54 -6.82
CA PRO A 49 -5.99 -20.48 -6.53
C PRO A 49 -5.49 -19.05 -6.33
N TRP A 50 -4.67 -18.83 -5.31
CA TRP A 50 -4.07 -17.52 -4.99
C TRP A 50 -3.34 -16.88 -6.19
N ILE A 51 -2.76 -17.71 -7.08
CA ILE A 51 -2.05 -17.24 -8.27
C ILE A 51 -2.95 -16.52 -9.27
N LEU A 52 -4.25 -16.88 -9.35
CA LEU A 52 -5.20 -16.21 -10.24
C LEU A 52 -5.51 -14.80 -9.76
N TYR A 53 -5.71 -14.63 -8.44
CA TYR A 53 -5.85 -13.31 -7.84
C TYR A 53 -4.60 -12.46 -8.06
N PHE A 54 -3.41 -13.05 -7.90
CA PHE A 54 -2.14 -12.36 -8.13
C PHE A 54 -2.00 -11.87 -9.58
N ILE A 55 -2.25 -12.74 -10.57
CA ILE A 55 -2.19 -12.36 -12.00
C ILE A 55 -3.22 -11.28 -12.32
N LEU A 56 -4.44 -11.41 -11.79
CA LEU A 56 -5.50 -10.42 -11.98
C LEU A 56 -5.14 -9.07 -11.37
N ALA A 57 -4.61 -9.05 -10.15
CA ALA A 57 -4.17 -7.85 -9.46
C ALA A 57 -3.08 -7.11 -10.27
N ILE A 58 -2.09 -7.83 -10.79
CA ILE A 58 -1.04 -7.26 -11.65
C ILE A 58 -1.66 -6.67 -12.93
N GLY A 59 -2.56 -7.41 -13.58
CA GLY A 59 -3.28 -6.93 -14.77
C GLY A 59 -4.08 -5.65 -14.49
N LEU A 60 -4.74 -5.57 -13.34
CA LEU A 60 -5.50 -4.39 -12.92
C LEU A 60 -4.59 -3.21 -12.62
N ILE A 61 -3.42 -3.40 -11.97
CA ILE A 61 -2.45 -2.32 -11.74
C ILE A 61 -1.98 -1.71 -13.05
N PHE A 62 -1.61 -2.54 -14.04
CA PHE A 62 -1.24 -2.04 -15.37
C PHE A 62 -2.43 -1.37 -16.08
N GLY A 63 -3.64 -1.94 -15.95
CA GLY A 63 -4.87 -1.36 -16.49
C GLY A 63 -5.17 0.02 -15.91
N ILE A 64 -5.02 0.19 -14.59
CA ILE A 64 -5.21 1.48 -13.89
C ILE A 64 -4.17 2.49 -14.41
N GLN A 65 -2.90 2.12 -14.48
CA GLN A 65 -1.85 3.01 -14.99
C GLN A 65 -2.10 3.46 -16.44
N ALA A 66 -2.51 2.54 -17.31
CA ALA A 66 -2.85 2.86 -18.69
C ALA A 66 -4.09 3.75 -18.80
N ALA A 67 -5.13 3.46 -18.00
CA ALA A 67 -6.38 4.22 -18.01
C ALA A 67 -6.21 5.61 -17.39
N ALA A 68 -5.37 5.77 -16.37
CA ALA A 68 -5.28 7.00 -15.59
C ALA A 68 -4.74 8.21 -16.39
N THR A 69 -4.15 7.99 -17.56
CA THR A 69 -3.70 9.05 -18.49
C THR A 69 -4.72 9.37 -19.59
N ARG A 70 -5.70 8.50 -19.83
CA ARG A 70 -6.64 8.59 -20.96
C ARG A 70 -8.11 8.72 -20.55
N ASN A 71 -8.51 8.03 -19.48
CA ASN A 71 -9.88 7.97 -18.99
C ASN A 71 -9.89 7.79 -17.45
N HIS A 72 -10.06 8.90 -16.74
CA HIS A 72 -10.08 8.92 -15.27
C HIS A 72 -11.23 8.09 -14.67
N THR A 73 -12.40 8.08 -15.30
CA THR A 73 -13.55 7.29 -14.82
C THR A 73 -13.29 5.80 -14.92
N LEU A 74 -12.68 5.35 -16.02
CA LEU A 74 -12.26 3.96 -16.17
C LEU A 74 -11.20 3.60 -15.13
N ALA A 75 -10.20 4.45 -14.92
CA ALA A 75 -9.17 4.22 -13.90
C ALA A 75 -9.75 4.09 -12.49
N ALA A 76 -10.75 4.92 -12.15
CA ALA A 76 -11.49 4.84 -10.88
C ALA A 76 -12.26 3.52 -10.75
N GLY A 77 -12.96 3.10 -11.81
CA GLY A 77 -13.65 1.80 -11.82
C GLY A 77 -12.68 0.63 -11.63
N LEU A 78 -11.55 0.64 -12.35
CA LEU A 78 -10.52 -0.38 -12.23
C LEU A 78 -9.88 -0.40 -10.83
N LEU A 79 -9.65 0.76 -10.21
CA LEU A 79 -9.15 0.85 -8.83
C LEU A 79 -10.15 0.23 -7.84
N GLY A 80 -11.45 0.47 -8.03
CA GLY A 80 -12.49 -0.14 -7.21
C GLY A 80 -12.52 -1.66 -7.33
N VAL A 81 -12.49 -2.18 -8.57
CA VAL A 81 -12.40 -3.64 -8.82
C VAL A 81 -11.14 -4.23 -8.21
N PHE A 82 -9.99 -3.58 -8.43
CA PHE A 82 -8.71 -3.97 -7.84
C PHE A 82 -8.79 -4.07 -6.33
N SER A 83 -9.39 -3.09 -5.66
CA SER A 83 -9.52 -3.07 -4.20
C SER A 83 -10.34 -4.25 -3.67
N VAL A 84 -11.44 -4.61 -4.33
CA VAL A 84 -12.25 -5.78 -3.94
C VAL A 84 -11.48 -7.08 -4.20
N VAL A 85 -10.82 -7.20 -5.35
CA VAL A 85 -9.99 -8.36 -5.73
C VAL A 85 -8.85 -8.56 -4.73
N GLU A 86 -8.18 -7.48 -4.34
CA GLU A 86 -7.11 -7.53 -3.35
C GLU A 86 -7.64 -7.95 -1.97
N GLY A 87 -8.84 -7.49 -1.60
CA GLY A 87 -9.54 -7.96 -0.40
C GLY A 87 -9.78 -9.47 -0.41
N LEU A 88 -10.27 -10.01 -1.53
CA LEU A 88 -10.44 -11.45 -1.73
C LEU A 88 -9.09 -12.21 -1.67
N PHE A 89 -8.03 -11.62 -2.21
CA PHE A 89 -6.68 -12.19 -2.22
C PHE A 89 -6.08 -12.33 -0.82
N ILE A 90 -6.20 -11.30 0.02
CA ILE A 90 -5.61 -11.29 1.36
C ILE A 90 -6.49 -11.96 2.42
N ALA A 91 -7.79 -12.14 2.15
CA ALA A 91 -8.74 -12.70 3.11
C ALA A 91 -8.32 -14.05 3.72
N PRO A 92 -7.85 -15.06 2.95
CA PRO A 92 -7.41 -16.33 3.54
C PRO A 92 -6.32 -16.15 4.61
N VAL A 93 -5.38 -15.22 4.37
CA VAL A 93 -4.29 -14.91 5.32
C VAL A 93 -4.85 -14.23 6.57
N ILE A 94 -5.76 -13.28 6.42
CA ILE A 94 -6.41 -12.61 7.56
C ILE A 94 -7.17 -13.62 8.42
N TYR A 95 -7.99 -14.48 7.80
CA TYR A 95 -8.75 -15.51 8.52
C TYR A 95 -7.85 -16.53 9.22
N LEU A 96 -6.74 -16.92 8.60
CA LEU A 96 -5.75 -17.78 9.24
C LEU A 96 -5.21 -17.15 10.53
N TYR A 97 -4.80 -15.88 10.48
CA TYR A 97 -4.29 -15.19 11.66
C TYR A 97 -5.36 -14.92 12.71
N LEU A 98 -6.62 -14.68 12.33
CA LEU A 98 -7.73 -14.58 13.28
C LEU A 98 -7.93 -15.87 14.07
N GLN A 99 -7.69 -17.04 13.47
CA GLN A 99 -7.79 -18.33 14.16
C GLN A 99 -6.61 -18.60 15.09
N VAL A 100 -5.39 -18.20 14.70
CA VAL A 100 -4.16 -18.46 15.46
C VAL A 100 -3.92 -17.43 16.57
N ASN A 101 -4.10 -16.14 16.26
CA ASN A 101 -3.90 -15.03 17.20
C ASN A 101 -4.89 -13.90 16.88
N PRO A 102 -6.10 -13.91 17.46
CA PRO A 102 -7.16 -12.95 17.15
C PRO A 102 -6.73 -11.48 17.28
N ASP A 103 -5.85 -11.18 18.23
CA ASP A 103 -5.36 -9.81 18.50
C ASP A 103 -4.42 -9.30 17.40
N ALA A 104 -3.77 -10.19 16.64
CA ALA A 104 -2.72 -9.83 15.69
C ALA A 104 -3.24 -8.95 14.54
N VAL A 105 -4.47 -9.20 14.07
CA VAL A 105 -5.08 -8.40 12.99
C VAL A 105 -5.31 -6.97 13.43
N GLY A 106 -5.87 -6.77 14.64
CA GLY A 106 -6.07 -5.45 15.21
C GLY A 106 -4.76 -4.72 15.46
N GLN A 107 -3.76 -5.40 16.03
CA GLN A 107 -2.43 -4.83 16.28
C GLN A 107 -1.72 -4.42 14.99
N ALA A 108 -1.80 -5.26 13.94
CA ALA A 108 -1.22 -4.96 12.65
C ALA A 108 -1.88 -3.74 12.00
N LEU A 109 -3.21 -3.68 12.01
CA LEU A 109 -3.96 -2.55 11.47
C LEU A 109 -3.62 -1.24 12.19
N LEU A 110 -3.64 -1.26 13.53
CA LEU A 110 -3.28 -0.09 14.34
C LEU A 110 -1.83 0.34 14.11
N GLY A 111 -0.90 -0.62 13.98
CA GLY A 111 0.49 -0.35 13.66
C GLY A 111 0.65 0.30 12.29
N THR A 112 -0.02 -0.22 11.26
CA THR A 112 0.00 0.35 9.90
C THR A 112 -0.55 1.77 9.89
N VAL A 113 -1.72 1.99 10.50
CA VAL A 113 -2.32 3.34 10.61
C VAL A 113 -1.39 4.28 11.36
N GLY A 114 -0.78 3.85 12.46
CA GLY A 114 0.18 4.63 13.21
C GLY A 114 1.40 5.04 12.39
N ILE A 115 1.98 4.11 11.61
CA ILE A 115 3.11 4.40 10.72
C ILE A 115 2.71 5.39 9.62
N PHE A 116 1.54 5.21 9.00
CA PHE A 116 1.02 6.12 7.98
C PHE A 116 0.82 7.53 8.53
N MET A 117 0.25 7.64 9.73
CA MET A 117 0.08 8.92 10.42
C MET A 117 1.41 9.61 10.71
N VAL A 118 2.40 8.85 11.21
CA VAL A 118 3.75 9.39 11.47
C VAL A 118 4.43 9.82 10.18
N ALA A 119 4.38 9.01 9.12
CA ALA A 119 4.96 9.33 7.82
C ALA A 119 4.33 10.61 7.23
N ALA A 120 3.00 10.71 7.25
CA ALA A 120 2.28 11.89 6.83
C ALA A 120 2.70 13.12 7.64
N ALA A 121 2.68 13.02 8.98
CA ALA A 121 3.05 14.12 9.86
C ALA A 121 4.48 14.60 9.60
N VAL A 122 5.45 13.68 9.56
CA VAL A 122 6.86 14.06 9.32
C VAL A 122 7.02 14.70 7.94
N VAL A 123 6.48 14.10 6.88
CA VAL A 123 6.64 14.65 5.52
C VAL A 123 6.02 16.04 5.40
N TYR A 124 4.82 16.26 5.94
CA TYR A 124 4.11 17.53 5.77
C TYR A 124 4.58 18.61 6.74
N LEU A 125 4.95 18.26 7.98
CA LEU A 125 5.39 19.22 9.00
C LEU A 125 6.88 19.58 8.89
N THR A 126 7.68 18.81 8.16
CA THR A 126 9.13 19.07 8.00
C THR A 126 9.50 19.41 6.56
N SER A 127 10.73 19.90 6.38
CA SER A 127 11.32 20.24 5.07
C SER A 127 12.15 19.08 4.49
N ILE A 128 11.75 17.83 4.75
CA ILE A 128 12.48 16.66 4.25
C ILE A 128 12.43 16.59 2.71
N ASN A 129 13.56 16.29 2.09
CA ASN A 129 13.67 16.06 0.65
C ASN A 129 14.06 14.61 0.37
N MET A 130 13.15 13.86 -0.26
CA MET A 130 13.36 12.44 -0.58
C MET A 130 13.55 12.16 -2.08
N ALA A 131 13.81 13.17 -2.92
CA ALA A 131 13.91 13.02 -4.37
C ALA A 131 14.86 11.90 -4.82
N ALA A 132 16.01 11.76 -4.16
CA ALA A 132 17.01 10.75 -4.50
C ALA A 132 16.71 9.36 -3.92
N TRP A 133 15.79 9.23 -2.96
CA TRP A 133 15.58 8.01 -2.18
C TRP A 133 14.82 6.91 -2.93
N GLY A 134 13.99 7.27 -3.90
CA GLY A 134 13.13 6.31 -4.62
C GLY A 134 13.90 5.14 -5.24
N LYS A 135 15.04 5.41 -5.88
CA LYS A 135 15.88 4.34 -6.48
C LYS A 135 16.51 3.40 -5.45
N TYR A 136 16.86 3.91 -4.28
CA TYR A 136 17.47 3.10 -3.21
C TYR A 136 16.41 2.24 -2.52
N LEU A 137 15.22 2.80 -2.27
CA LEU A 137 14.09 2.08 -1.68
C LEU A 137 13.56 1.00 -2.63
N LEU A 138 13.44 1.29 -3.93
CA LEU A 138 13.09 0.29 -4.94
C LEU A 138 14.14 -0.82 -5.00
N GLY A 139 15.44 -0.47 -4.99
CA GLY A 139 16.52 -1.46 -4.93
C GLY A 139 16.43 -2.36 -3.70
N ALA A 140 16.22 -1.78 -2.52
CA ALA A 140 16.07 -2.52 -1.28
C ALA A 140 14.83 -3.43 -1.29
N LEU A 141 13.71 -2.97 -1.86
CA LEU A 141 12.50 -3.77 -2.03
C LEU A 141 12.76 -4.99 -2.93
N LEU A 142 13.38 -4.78 -4.09
CA LEU A 142 13.71 -5.86 -5.02
C LEU A 142 14.66 -6.88 -4.38
N ILE A 143 15.67 -6.42 -3.64
CA ILE A 143 16.58 -7.31 -2.89
C ILE A 143 15.80 -8.12 -1.86
N GLY A 144 14.88 -7.50 -1.12
CA GLY A 144 14.04 -8.20 -0.14
C GLY A 144 13.14 -9.25 -0.77
N ILE A 145 12.53 -8.95 -1.93
CA ILE A 145 11.72 -9.90 -2.70
C ILE A 145 12.60 -11.07 -3.16
N LEU A 146 13.77 -10.81 -3.76
CA LEU A 146 14.69 -11.85 -4.20
C LEU A 146 15.17 -12.72 -3.05
N ALA A 147 15.47 -12.13 -1.89
CA ALA A 147 15.82 -12.87 -0.68
C ALA A 147 14.67 -13.78 -0.23
N SER A 148 13.42 -13.29 -0.25
CA SER A 148 12.25 -14.10 0.09
C SER A 148 12.07 -15.32 -0.83
N LEU A 149 12.30 -15.13 -2.14
CA LEU A 149 12.22 -16.22 -3.13
C LEU A 149 13.38 -17.20 -2.99
N ALA A 150 14.59 -16.70 -2.75
CA ALA A 150 15.77 -17.52 -2.53
C ALA A 150 15.62 -18.44 -1.31
N THR A 151 15.03 -17.95 -0.22
CA THR A 151 14.73 -18.79 0.96
C THR A 151 13.78 -19.93 0.64
N LEU A 152 12.80 -19.73 -0.27
CA LEU A 152 11.87 -20.79 -0.68
C LEU A 152 12.54 -21.88 -1.55
N ILE A 153 13.45 -21.48 -2.45
CA ILE A 153 14.12 -22.39 -3.39
C ILE A 153 15.30 -23.10 -2.74
N PHE A 154 16.19 -22.35 -2.08
CA PHE A 154 17.45 -22.85 -1.55
C PHE A 154 17.38 -23.25 -0.07
N ARG A 155 16.22 -23.06 0.58
CA ARG A 155 16.01 -23.38 2.02
C ARG A 155 17.06 -22.74 2.93
N LEU A 156 17.41 -21.48 2.63
CA LEU A 156 18.41 -20.73 3.41
C LEU A 156 17.96 -20.64 4.89
N PRO A 157 18.89 -20.71 5.87
CA PRO A 157 18.58 -20.64 7.30
C PRO A 157 18.23 -19.21 7.77
N ILE A 158 17.59 -18.42 6.93
CA ILE A 158 17.14 -17.06 7.26
C ILE A 158 15.73 -17.16 7.81
N SER A 159 15.50 -16.64 9.02
CA SER A 159 14.18 -16.66 9.61
C SER A 159 13.20 -15.80 8.80
N GLN A 160 11.97 -16.30 8.61
CA GLN A 160 10.92 -15.54 7.95
C GLN A 160 10.62 -14.22 8.68
N LEU A 161 10.83 -14.19 10.01
CA LEU A 161 10.71 -12.99 10.83
C LEU A 161 11.77 -11.94 10.45
N ALA A 162 13.03 -12.33 10.22
CA ALA A 162 14.08 -11.40 9.81
C ALA A 162 13.78 -10.77 8.43
N ILE A 163 13.31 -11.59 7.48
CA ILE A 163 12.90 -11.09 6.15
C ILE A 163 11.74 -10.09 6.29
N SER A 164 10.76 -10.41 7.14
CA SER A 164 9.60 -9.55 7.37
C SER A 164 9.98 -8.23 8.06
N ALA A 165 10.89 -8.28 9.03
CA ALA A 165 11.41 -7.08 9.68
C ALA A 165 12.17 -6.18 8.69
N PHE A 166 13.03 -6.76 7.84
CA PHE A 166 13.73 -6.03 6.78
C PHE A 166 12.76 -5.37 5.80
N LEU A 167 11.82 -6.14 5.24
CA LEU A 167 10.80 -5.62 4.33
C LEU A 167 9.94 -4.55 5.02
N GLY A 168 9.61 -4.72 6.29
CA GLY A 168 8.86 -3.73 7.06
C GLY A 168 9.57 -2.38 7.12
N ILE A 169 10.89 -2.36 7.37
CA ILE A 169 11.69 -1.12 7.35
C ILE A 169 11.69 -0.50 5.95
N VAL A 170 11.81 -1.32 4.89
CA VAL A 170 11.77 -0.83 3.50
C VAL A 170 10.41 -0.21 3.18
N PHE A 171 9.30 -0.87 3.55
CA PHE A 171 7.94 -0.36 3.32
C PHE A 171 7.62 0.89 4.13
N VAL A 172 8.15 1.02 5.36
CA VAL A 172 8.10 2.30 6.10
C VAL A 172 8.81 3.39 5.28
N GLY A 173 10.01 3.12 4.78
CA GLY A 173 10.74 4.07 3.93
C GLY A 173 9.99 4.45 2.64
N LEU A 174 9.38 3.46 1.97
CA LEU A 174 8.51 3.67 0.80
C LEU A 174 7.30 4.52 1.13
N THR A 175 6.65 4.28 2.28
CA THR A 175 5.51 5.07 2.75
C THR A 175 5.91 6.55 2.91
N PHE A 176 7.04 6.83 3.56
CA PHE A 176 7.57 8.19 3.66
C PHE A 176 7.86 8.81 2.29
N PHE A 177 8.46 8.05 1.38
CA PHE A 177 8.74 8.51 0.02
C PHE A 177 7.45 8.80 -0.77
N ASP A 178 6.42 7.99 -0.61
CA ASP A 178 5.15 8.13 -1.29
C ASP A 178 4.37 9.35 -0.78
N PHE A 179 4.32 9.58 0.53
CA PHE A 179 3.81 10.85 1.08
C PHE A 179 4.63 12.04 0.57
N TRP A 180 5.96 11.92 0.50
CA TRP A 180 6.81 12.97 -0.04
C TRP A 180 6.51 13.23 -1.51
N ARG A 181 6.23 12.19 -2.30
CA ARG A 181 5.83 12.30 -3.71
C ARG A 181 4.49 13.02 -3.87
N VAL A 182 3.52 12.76 -2.98
CA VAL A 182 2.25 13.53 -2.95
C VAL A 182 2.52 15.01 -2.67
N LYS A 183 3.36 15.33 -1.68
CA LYS A 183 3.74 16.70 -1.33
C LYS A 183 4.53 17.40 -2.45
N ALA A 184 5.42 16.69 -3.13
CA ALA A 184 6.32 17.25 -4.14
C ALA A 184 5.65 17.47 -5.51
N GLN A 185 4.43 16.98 -5.71
CA GLN A 185 3.75 17.08 -7.00
C GLN A 185 3.35 18.54 -7.30
N ARG A 186 3.62 18.98 -8.54
CA ARG A 186 3.32 20.35 -8.99
C ARG A 186 2.00 20.39 -9.77
N ALA A 187 1.40 21.58 -9.78
CA ALA A 187 0.19 21.89 -10.52
C ALA A 187 0.29 21.45 -11.99
N GLY A 188 -0.55 20.49 -12.40
CA GLY A 188 -0.65 20.01 -13.79
C GLY A 188 -0.39 18.52 -13.97
N ASP A 189 0.23 17.85 -12.99
CA ASP A 189 0.53 16.41 -13.02
C ASP A 189 -0.36 15.60 -12.05
N ASN A 190 -1.54 16.13 -11.73
CA ASN A 190 -2.35 15.78 -10.55
C ASN A 190 -3.10 14.43 -10.64
N ASN A 191 -2.40 13.32 -10.86
CA ASN A 191 -3.00 12.00 -10.83
C ASN A 191 -3.13 11.44 -9.40
N SER A 192 -4.01 12.07 -8.60
CA SER A 192 -4.34 11.66 -7.23
C SER A 192 -4.71 10.17 -7.11
N LEU A 193 -5.23 9.58 -8.18
CA LEU A 193 -5.60 8.16 -8.23
C LEU A 193 -4.38 7.25 -8.24
N LEU A 194 -3.36 7.56 -9.05
CA LEU A 194 -2.11 6.79 -9.07
C LEU A 194 -1.32 6.97 -7.77
N LEU A 195 -1.32 8.17 -7.22
CA LEU A 195 -0.74 8.43 -5.90
C LEU A 195 -1.43 7.60 -4.81
N ALA A 196 -2.76 7.49 -4.87
CA ALA A 196 -3.54 6.70 -3.94
C ALA A 196 -3.30 5.19 -4.12
N LEU A 197 -3.17 4.72 -5.36
CA LEU A 197 -2.82 3.33 -5.65
C LEU A 197 -1.49 2.95 -5.01
N SER A 198 -0.46 3.80 -5.11
CA SER A 198 0.84 3.50 -4.51
C SER A 198 0.78 3.51 -2.98
N LEU A 199 0.14 4.51 -2.36
CA LEU A 199 -0.08 4.54 -0.91
C LEU A 199 -0.92 3.34 -0.42
N TYR A 200 -1.88 2.88 -1.23
CA TYR A 200 -2.68 1.70 -0.95
C TYR A 200 -1.82 0.44 -0.94
N LEU A 201 -0.95 0.27 -1.94
CA LEU A 201 -0.02 -0.87 -1.99
C LEU A 201 0.94 -0.85 -0.79
N ASP A 202 1.46 0.32 -0.41
CA ASP A 202 2.27 0.46 0.79
C ASP A 202 1.48 0.06 2.06
N PHE A 203 0.21 0.47 2.15
CA PHE A 203 -0.64 0.17 3.30
C PHE A 203 -0.89 -1.33 3.45
N ILE A 204 -1.33 -1.99 2.37
CA ILE A 204 -1.63 -3.43 2.38
C ILE A 204 -0.36 -4.24 2.67
N ASN A 205 0.76 -3.90 2.04
CA ASN A 205 2.02 -4.61 2.28
C ASN A 205 2.52 -4.44 3.71
N LEU A 206 2.51 -3.21 4.23
CA LEU A 206 2.90 -2.94 5.62
C LEU A 206 1.97 -3.66 6.60
N PHE A 207 0.66 -3.67 6.35
CA PHE A 207 -0.30 -4.45 7.14
C PHE A 207 0.03 -5.94 7.15
N LEU A 208 0.28 -6.56 5.99
CA LEU A 208 0.60 -7.99 5.92
C LEU A 208 1.94 -8.31 6.61
N ILE A 209 2.93 -7.42 6.51
CA ILE A 209 4.22 -7.56 7.20
C ILE A 209 4.04 -7.49 8.71
N LEU A 210 3.32 -6.48 9.22
CA LEU A 210 3.04 -6.35 10.64
C LEU A 210 2.18 -7.49 11.16
N LEU A 211 1.20 -7.95 10.38
CA LEU A 211 0.38 -9.11 10.68
C LEU A 211 1.23 -10.35 10.85
N ARG A 212 2.21 -10.56 9.97
CA ARG A 212 3.16 -11.66 10.10
C ARG A 212 4.04 -11.54 11.35
N ILE A 213 4.52 -10.34 11.67
CA ILE A 213 5.36 -10.08 12.85
C ILE A 213 4.59 -10.31 14.16
N PHE A 214 3.36 -9.77 14.28
CA PHE A 214 2.53 -9.92 15.48
C PHE A 214 1.87 -11.30 15.57
N GLY A 215 1.51 -11.89 14.43
CA GLY A 215 0.94 -13.22 14.36
C GLY A 215 1.96 -14.33 14.63
N GLY A 216 3.22 -14.14 14.26
CA GLY A 216 4.31 -15.11 14.50
C GLY A 216 4.90 -15.09 15.92
N ARG A 217 4.44 -14.19 16.80
CA ARG A 217 5.00 -13.97 18.14
C ARG A 217 4.61 -15.01 19.20
N ARG A 218 3.77 -16.01 18.88
CA ARG A 218 3.20 -16.98 19.85
C ARG A 218 3.61 -18.45 19.64
N ASN A 219 4.72 -18.73 18.95
CA ASN A 219 5.32 -20.06 18.90
C ASN A 219 6.54 -20.15 19.82
#